data_AF-A0A842XQL5-F1
#
_entry.id   AF-A0A842XQL5-F1
#
_cell.length_a   1.000
_cell.length_b   1.000
_cell.length_c   1.000
_cell.angle_alpha   90.00
_cell.angle_beta   90.00
_cell.angle_gamma   90.00
#
_symmetry.space_group_name_H-M   'P 1'
#
loop_
_entity.id
_entity.type
_entity.pdbx_description
1 polymer ?
#
loop_
_entity_poly.entity_id
_entity_poly.type
_entity_poly.pdbx_seq_one_letter_code
_entity_poly.pdbx_strand_id
1 'polypeptide(L)'
;MIRGWVERMTNCLSCGAQIVEGGAFCAKCGARADVSAGARPTGTAHNPIWYQNFYRIRKKVIAIANQYWIEDAQGTMLGFSRQKILRIKENIRVFADDSMNQELFRIQQEQIVDMWGTFAVIDTGSDTCVGKLRRQALKSGVYKDEYLLLNANNQTVGRVAERGGRGLMRKYMPGGALVPEQLVVEFYGQPVTEIKQQFKIIGDIWEVDCTRLPPDFDRRTLLACMLIMGMIERDRK
;
A
#
# COMPACT_ATOMS: atom_id res chain seq x y z
N MET A 1 -24.43 -12.21 -36.16
CA MET A 1 -23.37 -13.13 -35.68
C MET A 1 -22.52 -12.39 -34.66
N ILE A 2 -22.78 -12.60 -33.37
CA ILE A 2 -21.98 -12.04 -32.28
C ILE A 2 -20.74 -12.93 -32.18
N ARG A 3 -19.58 -12.44 -32.65
CA ARG A 3 -18.30 -13.14 -32.43
C ARG A 3 -17.98 -13.04 -30.94
N GLY A 4 -18.25 -14.12 -30.20
CA GLY A 4 -17.77 -14.26 -28.83
C GLY A 4 -16.25 -14.25 -28.84
N TRP A 5 -15.65 -13.23 -28.23
CA TRP A 5 -14.23 -13.22 -27.92
C TRP A 5 -14.01 -14.27 -26.84
N VAL A 6 -13.53 -15.45 -27.24
CA VAL A 6 -13.00 -16.43 -26.30
C VAL A 6 -11.65 -15.89 -25.85
N GLU A 7 -11.57 -15.39 -24.62
CA GLU A 7 -10.30 -15.04 -24.00
C GLU A 7 -9.42 -16.29 -23.97
N ARG A 8 -8.30 -16.25 -24.68
CA ARG A 8 -7.32 -17.34 -24.65
C ARG A 8 -6.67 -17.36 -23.26
N MET A 9 -6.52 -18.55 -22.71
CA MET A 9 -5.90 -18.77 -21.41
C MET A 9 -4.57 -19.50 -21.60
N THR A 10 -3.55 -19.10 -20.85
CA THR A 10 -2.26 -19.80 -20.74
C THR A 10 -2.10 -20.31 -19.30
N ASN A 11 -1.14 -21.21 -19.05
CA ASN A 11 -0.88 -21.70 -17.71
C ASN A 11 0.31 -20.95 -17.10
N CYS A 12 0.19 -20.56 -15.83
CA CYS A 12 1.27 -19.97 -15.07
C CYS A 12 2.44 -20.96 -14.95
N LEU A 13 3.62 -20.53 -15.39
CA LEU A 13 4.86 -21.31 -15.34
C LEU A 13 5.39 -21.56 -13.91
N SER A 14 4.80 -20.93 -12.90
CA SER A 14 5.17 -21.08 -11.48
C SER A 14 4.25 -22.04 -10.72
N CYS A 15 2.93 -21.90 -10.84
CA CYS A 15 1.96 -22.67 -10.03
C CYS A 15 0.91 -23.45 -10.83
N GLY A 16 0.99 -23.42 -12.17
CA GLY A 16 0.08 -24.14 -13.06
C GLY A 16 -1.35 -23.59 -13.16
N ALA A 17 -1.66 -22.47 -12.50
CA ALA A 17 -2.98 -21.84 -12.61
C ALA A 17 -3.24 -21.27 -14.01
N GLN A 18 -4.49 -21.28 -14.45
CA GLN A 18 -4.87 -20.61 -15.69
C GLN A 18 -4.78 -19.09 -15.54
N ILE A 19 -4.15 -18.43 -16.51
CA ILE A 19 -3.96 -16.99 -16.60
C ILE A 19 -4.48 -16.53 -17.96
N VAL A 20 -5.03 -15.32 -18.05
CA VAL A 20 -5.46 -14.74 -19.33
C VAL A 20 -4.21 -14.50 -20.19
N GLU A 21 -4.26 -14.91 -21.46
CA GLU A 21 -3.15 -14.72 -22.41
C GLU A 21 -2.84 -13.23 -22.58
N GLY A 22 -1.58 -12.84 -22.34
CA GLY A 22 -1.15 -11.44 -22.25
C GLY A 22 -1.23 -10.82 -20.84
N GLY A 23 -1.78 -11.53 -19.85
CA GLY A 23 -1.72 -11.12 -18.44
C GLY A 23 -0.28 -11.16 -17.93
N ALA A 24 0.19 -10.09 -17.30
CA ALA A 24 1.60 -10.00 -16.89
C ALA A 24 1.95 -10.88 -15.67
N PHE A 25 0.97 -11.28 -14.85
CA PHE A 25 1.18 -12.04 -13.61
C PHE A 25 0.04 -13.02 -13.32
N CYS A 26 0.33 -14.05 -12.55
CA CYS A 26 -0.61 -15.07 -12.13
C CYS A 26 -1.45 -14.62 -10.94
N ALA A 27 -2.78 -14.57 -11.11
CA ALA A 27 -3.71 -14.20 -10.05
C ALA A 27 -3.73 -15.16 -8.84
N LYS A 28 -3.26 -16.41 -9.02
CA LYS A 28 -3.17 -17.40 -7.94
C LYS A 28 -1.91 -17.23 -7.07
N CYS A 29 -0.76 -16.94 -7.68
CA CYS A 29 0.53 -16.98 -6.97
C CYS A 29 1.39 -15.70 -7.10
N GLY A 30 0.93 -14.70 -7.85
CA GLY A 30 1.66 -13.45 -8.06
C GLY A 30 2.90 -13.53 -8.95
N ALA A 31 3.22 -14.69 -9.54
CA ALA A 31 4.38 -14.85 -10.42
C ALA A 31 4.15 -14.19 -11.79
N ARG A 32 5.20 -13.65 -12.40
CA ARG A 32 5.17 -13.14 -13.79
C ARG A 32 4.77 -14.24 -14.77
N ALA A 33 3.92 -13.91 -15.73
CA ALA A 33 3.45 -14.84 -16.75
C ALA A 33 4.52 -15.18 -17.80
N ASP A 34 5.45 -14.26 -18.03
CA ASP A 34 6.54 -14.36 -19.00
C ASP A 34 7.84 -14.94 -18.41
N VAL A 35 7.89 -15.21 -17.09
CA VAL A 35 9.11 -15.65 -16.40
C VAL A 35 8.82 -16.93 -15.62
N SER A 36 9.47 -18.04 -16.01
CA SER A 36 9.60 -19.24 -15.18
C SER A 36 10.26 -18.87 -13.85
N ALA A 37 9.91 -19.54 -12.74
CA ALA A 37 10.27 -19.21 -11.35
C ALA A 37 11.78 -19.21 -10.97
N GLY A 38 12.66 -18.69 -11.83
CA GLY A 38 14.10 -18.73 -11.72
C GLY A 38 14.73 -17.41 -12.17
N ALA A 39 14.49 -16.34 -11.41
CA ALA A 39 15.45 -15.25 -11.16
C ALA A 39 14.79 -14.24 -10.23
N ARG A 40 14.86 -14.53 -8.92
CA ARG A 40 14.73 -13.49 -7.91
C ARG A 40 15.87 -12.49 -8.20
N PRO A 41 15.64 -11.16 -8.22
CA PRO A 41 16.74 -10.21 -8.24
C PRO A 41 17.55 -10.45 -6.97
N THR A 42 18.68 -11.14 -7.13
CA THR A 42 19.60 -11.48 -6.05
C THR A 42 20.44 -10.24 -5.82
N GLY A 43 19.99 -9.36 -4.93
CA GLY A 43 20.69 -8.10 -4.68
C GLY A 43 20.35 -7.42 -3.36
N THR A 44 19.17 -7.66 -2.79
CA THR A 44 18.83 -7.15 -1.46
C THR A 44 18.48 -8.32 -0.57
N ALA A 45 19.29 -8.54 0.48
CA ALA A 45 18.89 -9.40 1.57
C ALA A 45 17.58 -8.86 2.14
N HIS A 46 16.46 -9.47 1.77
CA HIS A 46 15.15 -9.04 2.22
C HIS A 46 15.06 -9.28 3.72
N ASN A 47 14.93 -8.23 4.53
CA ASN A 47 14.61 -8.40 5.94
C ASN A 47 13.26 -9.12 6.03
N PRO A 48 13.19 -10.31 6.66
CA PRO A 48 11.99 -11.16 6.63
C PRO A 48 10.74 -10.44 7.16
N ILE A 49 10.89 -9.45 8.05
CA ILE A 49 9.76 -8.70 8.60
C ILE A 49 8.97 -7.91 7.54
N TRP A 50 9.56 -7.62 6.38
CA TRP A 50 8.88 -6.88 5.30
C TRP A 50 8.23 -7.78 4.25
N TYR A 51 8.28 -9.11 4.41
CA TYR A 51 7.65 -10.05 3.51
C TYR A 51 6.62 -10.96 4.21
N GLN A 52 5.91 -10.42 5.21
CA GLN A 52 4.80 -11.09 5.89
C GLN A 52 3.54 -11.14 5.03
N ASN A 53 2.83 -12.28 5.07
CA ASN A 53 1.60 -12.50 4.29
C ASN A 53 0.45 -11.58 4.69
N PHE A 54 0.56 -10.87 5.80
CA PHE A 54 -0.47 -9.98 6.30
C PHE A 54 0.18 -8.86 7.09
N TYR A 55 -0.43 -7.67 7.01
CA TYR A 55 -0.09 -6.56 7.88
C TYR A 55 -1.33 -5.90 8.45
N ARG A 56 -1.18 -5.40 9.68
CA ARG A 56 -2.11 -4.49 10.34
C ARG A 56 -1.38 -3.19 10.68
N ILE A 57 -1.96 -2.05 10.31
CA ILE A 57 -1.58 -0.76 10.84
C ILE A 57 -2.62 -0.32 11.85
N ARG A 58 -2.22 -0.26 13.11
CA ARG A 58 -3.04 0.24 14.22
C ARG A 58 -2.61 1.65 14.56
N LYS A 59 -3.57 2.55 14.69
CA LYS A 59 -3.35 3.95 15.06
C LYS A 59 -3.94 4.24 16.42
N LYS A 60 -3.18 5.00 17.23
CA LYS A 60 -3.65 5.60 18.49
C LYS A 60 -3.41 7.10 18.43
N VAL A 61 -4.45 7.87 18.70
CA VAL A 61 -4.35 9.32 18.84
C VAL A 61 -4.14 9.64 20.32
N ILE A 62 -3.09 10.39 20.63
CA ILE A 62 -2.85 10.97 21.95
C ILE A 62 -2.79 12.50 21.82
N ALA A 63 -2.87 13.22 22.94
CA ALA A 63 -3.05 14.69 22.95
C ALA A 63 -2.07 15.47 22.05
N ILE A 64 -0.81 15.04 21.96
CA ILE A 64 0.27 15.77 21.26
C ILE A 64 0.82 15.05 20.01
N ALA A 65 0.39 13.82 19.75
CA ALA A 65 0.95 12.99 18.69
C ALA A 65 -0.03 11.89 18.23
N ASN A 66 0.20 11.39 17.02
CA ASN A 66 -0.37 10.15 16.53
C ASN A 66 0.70 9.06 16.63
N GLN A 67 0.33 7.88 17.10
CA GLN A 67 1.18 6.71 17.13
C GLN A 67 0.62 5.64 16.17
N TYR A 68 1.51 4.97 15.46
CA TYR A 68 1.20 3.94 14.47
C TYR A 68 2.04 2.72 14.77
N TRP A 69 1.40 1.55 14.83
CA TRP A 69 2.05 0.25 14.95
C TRP A 69 1.81 -0.51 13.65
N ILE A 70 2.88 -1.06 13.08
CA ILE A 70 2.84 -2.01 11.98
C ILE A 70 3.00 -3.39 12.62
N GLU A 71 2.02 -4.26 12.42
CA GLU A 71 1.92 -5.58 13.06
C GLU A 71 1.75 -6.68 12.00
N ASP A 72 2.18 -7.90 12.30
CA ASP A 72 1.86 -9.10 11.53
C ASP A 72 0.46 -9.67 11.87
N ALA A 73 0.14 -10.86 11.36
CA ALA A 73 -1.14 -11.54 11.64
C ALA A 73 -1.29 -11.98 13.11
N GLN A 74 -0.17 -12.21 13.79
CA GLN A 74 -0.12 -12.64 15.19
C GLN A 74 -0.18 -11.45 16.16
N GLY A 75 -0.10 -10.22 15.64
CA GLY A 75 -0.04 -9.00 16.45
C GLY A 75 1.37 -8.65 16.92
N THR A 76 2.41 -9.32 16.38
CA THR A 76 3.80 -8.96 16.65
C THR A 76 4.08 -7.61 16.01
N MET A 77 4.61 -6.67 16.79
CA MET A 77 5.04 -5.38 16.27
C MET A 77 6.28 -5.54 15.39
N LEU A 78 6.18 -5.12 14.14
CA LEU A 78 7.25 -5.09 13.13
C LEU A 78 7.85 -3.70 12.96
N GLY A 79 7.08 -2.67 13.31
CA GLY A 79 7.56 -1.30 13.30
C GLY A 79 6.63 -0.32 13.99
N PHE A 80 7.16 0.84 14.32
CA PHE A 80 6.49 1.88 15.08
C PHE A 80 6.77 3.26 14.49
N SER A 81 5.75 4.12 14.42
CA SER A 81 5.93 5.53 14.05
C SER A 81 5.17 6.44 14.98
N ARG A 82 5.80 7.55 15.38
CA ARG A 82 5.18 8.60 16.19
C ARG A 82 5.28 9.94 15.49
N GLN A 83 4.14 10.54 15.19
CA GLN A 83 4.05 11.80 14.45
C GLN A 83 3.42 12.90 15.29
N LYS A 84 4.11 14.04 15.42
CA LYS A 84 3.53 15.23 16.07
C LYS A 84 2.43 15.81 15.19
N ILE A 85 1.31 16.22 15.79
CA ILE A 85 0.13 16.71 15.06
C ILE A 85 0.44 17.96 14.21
N LEU A 86 1.43 18.78 14.62
CA LEU A 86 1.81 20.04 13.95
C LEU A 86 2.78 19.88 12.76
N ARG A 87 3.22 18.67 12.41
CA ARG A 87 4.32 18.43 11.45
C ARG A 87 3.89 17.60 10.24
N ILE A 88 2.82 18.03 9.57
CA ILE A 88 2.23 17.35 8.39
C ILE A 88 3.20 17.28 7.19
N LYS A 89 4.25 18.10 7.16
CA LYS A 89 5.21 18.21 6.05
C LYS A 89 6.54 17.48 6.25
N GLU A 90 6.68 16.65 7.28
CA GLU A 90 7.96 16.08 7.68
C GLU A 90 8.17 14.61 7.27
N ASN A 91 9.45 14.26 7.19
CA ASN A 91 9.99 12.92 6.97
C ASN A 91 9.42 11.93 8.00
N ILE A 92 8.55 11.01 7.56
CA ILE A 92 7.94 10.01 8.44
C ILE A 92 8.95 8.90 8.67
N ARG A 93 9.27 8.63 9.93
CA ARG A 93 10.21 7.56 10.30
C ARG A 93 9.49 6.38 10.90
N VAL A 94 9.94 5.17 10.56
CA VAL A 94 9.48 3.92 11.14
C VAL A 94 10.64 3.29 11.89
N PHE A 95 10.43 3.02 13.17
CA PHE A 95 11.38 2.46 14.11
C PHE A 95 11.06 1.01 14.43
N ALA A 96 12.01 0.27 14.99
CA ALA A 96 11.79 -1.10 15.44
C ALA A 96 10.78 -1.19 16.58
N ASP A 97 10.76 -0.18 17.45
CA ASP A 97 9.91 -0.12 18.64
C ASP A 97 9.60 1.33 19.05
N ASP A 98 8.92 1.47 20.19
CA ASP A 98 8.49 2.74 20.77
C ASP A 98 9.61 3.50 21.50
N SER A 99 10.78 2.90 21.71
CA SER A 99 11.98 3.62 22.17
C SER A 99 12.50 4.58 21.10
N MET A 100 12.18 4.31 19.84
CA MET A 100 12.61 5.10 18.67
C MET A 100 14.14 5.19 18.51
N ASN A 101 14.88 4.21 19.05
CA ASN A 101 16.35 4.19 18.97
C ASN A 101 16.88 3.61 17.66
N GLN A 102 16.15 2.67 17.05
CA GLN A 102 16.54 2.02 15.81
C GLN A 102 15.54 2.35 14.71
N GLU A 103 15.93 3.22 13.79
CA GLU A 103 15.15 3.52 12.58
C GLU A 103 15.32 2.38 11.55
N LEU A 104 14.21 1.89 11.00
CA LEU A 104 14.19 0.82 10.01
C LEU A 104 14.08 1.37 8.58
N PHE A 105 13.16 2.29 8.36
CA PHE A 105 12.99 3.00 7.10
C PHE A 105 12.31 4.34 7.32
N ARG A 106 12.36 5.19 6.30
CA ARG A 106 11.74 6.51 6.31
C ARG A 106 11.00 6.81 5.02
N ILE A 107 10.01 7.69 5.12
CA ILE A 107 9.17 8.14 4.02
C ILE A 107 9.39 9.64 3.85
N GLN A 108 9.99 10.00 2.72
CA GLN A 108 10.45 11.36 2.45
C GLN A 108 9.75 11.93 1.23
N GLN A 109 9.21 13.14 1.34
CA GLN A 109 8.61 13.82 0.20
C GLN A 109 9.69 14.30 -0.79
N GLU A 110 9.51 14.02 -2.08
CA GLU A 110 10.39 14.50 -3.15
C GLU A 110 9.94 15.88 -3.63
N GLN A 111 10.51 16.94 -3.03
CA GLN A 111 10.34 18.37 -3.34
C GLN A 111 8.88 18.92 -3.38
N ILE A 112 8.76 20.25 -3.31
CA ILE A 112 7.49 21.00 -3.22
C ILE A 112 7.03 21.54 -4.58
N VAL A 113 7.93 21.60 -5.57
CA VAL A 113 7.71 22.37 -6.81
C VAL A 113 6.78 21.66 -7.80
N ASP A 114 6.76 20.33 -7.82
CA ASP A 114 5.88 19.57 -8.70
C ASP A 114 4.66 19.06 -7.93
N MET A 115 3.56 19.79 -8.11
CA MET A 115 2.17 19.34 -8.10
C MET A 115 1.94 17.87 -7.65
N TRP A 116 1.51 17.72 -6.40
CA TRP A 116 0.80 16.55 -5.82
C TRP A 116 1.67 15.31 -5.48
N GLY A 117 2.63 15.52 -4.56
CA GLY A 117 2.93 14.60 -3.45
C GLY A 117 3.49 13.21 -3.80
N THR A 118 4.69 13.15 -4.37
CA THR A 118 5.49 11.92 -4.43
C THR A 118 6.30 11.76 -3.14
N PHE A 119 6.27 10.56 -2.55
CA PHE A 119 7.05 10.21 -1.37
C PHE A 119 7.92 8.99 -1.65
N ALA A 120 9.22 9.13 -1.45
CA ALA A 120 10.19 8.05 -1.50
C ALA A 120 10.19 7.26 -0.20
N VAL A 121 10.26 5.95 -0.31
CA VAL A 121 10.48 5.03 0.81
C VAL A 121 11.94 4.62 0.77
N ILE A 122 12.66 4.93 1.83
CA ILE A 122 14.12 4.76 1.91
C ILE A 122 14.42 3.80 3.05
N ASP A 123 15.10 2.70 2.74
CA ASP A 123 15.66 1.78 3.74
C ASP A 123 16.78 2.47 4.51
N THR A 124 16.68 2.52 5.84
CA THR A 124 17.66 3.26 6.64
C THR A 124 18.99 2.53 6.76
N GLY A 125 18.98 1.19 6.72
CA GLY A 125 20.21 0.39 6.84
C GLY A 125 21.14 0.53 5.63
N SER A 126 20.59 0.60 4.42
CA SER A 126 21.33 0.70 3.15
C SER A 126 21.31 2.09 2.51
N ASP A 127 20.47 2.99 3.02
CA ASP A 127 20.18 4.30 2.44
C ASP A 127 19.65 4.26 0.99
N THR A 128 19.04 3.14 0.60
CA THR A 128 18.51 2.94 -0.75
C THR A 128 17.02 3.24 -0.83
N CYS A 129 16.58 3.86 -1.92
CA CYS A 129 15.17 3.99 -2.23
C CYS A 129 14.63 2.63 -2.68
N VAL A 130 13.66 2.09 -1.95
CA VAL A 130 13.09 0.76 -2.21
C VAL A 130 11.80 0.84 -3.03
N GLY A 131 11.22 2.03 -3.11
CA GLY A 131 10.06 2.35 -3.92
C GLY A 131 9.52 3.72 -3.56
N LYS A 132 8.49 4.15 -4.28
CA LYS A 132 7.86 5.45 -4.06
C LYS A 132 6.35 5.31 -4.14
N LEU A 133 5.66 6.24 -3.52
CA LEU A 133 4.21 6.38 -3.68
C LEU A 133 3.92 7.79 -4.19
N ARG A 134 2.97 7.90 -5.11
CA ARG A 134 2.54 9.19 -5.66
C ARG A 134 1.04 9.33 -5.51
N ARG A 135 0.60 10.38 -4.84
CA ARG A 135 -0.83 10.67 -4.78
C ARG A 135 -1.31 11.23 -6.12
N GLN A 136 -2.32 10.60 -6.72
CA GLN A 136 -3.10 11.24 -7.77
C GLN A 136 -4.31 11.90 -7.13
N ALA A 137 -4.34 13.24 -7.13
CA ALA A 137 -5.63 13.90 -7.08
C ALA A 137 -6.10 14.08 -8.53
N LEU A 138 -7.40 13.86 -8.77
CA LEU A 138 -8.02 14.09 -10.07
C LEU A 138 -8.65 15.49 -10.08
N LYS A 139 -8.54 16.20 -11.20
CA LYS A 139 -8.99 17.61 -11.36
C LYS A 139 -10.52 17.81 -11.31
N SER A 140 -11.32 16.80 -10.96
CA SER A 140 -12.78 16.83 -11.14
C SER A 140 -13.54 16.34 -9.91
N GLY A 141 -13.78 17.20 -8.91
CA GLY A 141 -14.91 17.23 -7.96
C GLY A 141 -15.30 15.99 -7.11
N VAL A 142 -14.78 14.81 -7.43
CA VAL A 142 -15.00 13.53 -6.79
C VAL A 142 -13.63 13.12 -6.25
N TYR A 143 -13.37 13.48 -5.00
CA TYR A 143 -12.13 13.18 -4.30
C TYR A 143 -11.98 11.66 -4.10
N LYS A 144 -11.54 10.95 -5.14
CA LYS A 144 -11.05 9.59 -4.99
C LYS A 144 -9.60 9.71 -4.53
N ASP A 145 -9.31 9.21 -3.34
CA ASP A 145 -7.92 9.03 -2.93
C ASP A 145 -7.34 7.90 -3.75
N GLU A 146 -6.46 8.27 -4.66
CA GLU A 146 -5.72 7.36 -5.50
C GLU A 146 -4.23 7.55 -5.25
N TYR A 147 -3.52 6.44 -5.07
CA TYR A 147 -2.08 6.41 -4.91
C TYR A 147 -1.49 5.45 -5.93
N LEU A 148 -0.51 5.91 -6.69
CA LEU A 148 0.35 5.04 -7.48
C LEU A 148 1.46 4.49 -6.59
N LEU A 149 1.78 3.20 -6.80
CA LEU A 149 2.95 2.53 -6.23
C LEU A 149 4.00 2.43 -7.33
N LEU A 150 5.18 2.99 -7.08
CA LEU A 150 6.29 3.06 -8.01
C LEU A 150 7.46 2.24 -7.47
N ASN A 151 8.22 1.61 -8.37
CA ASN A 151 9.51 1.04 -8.01
C ASN A 151 10.59 2.13 -7.85
N ALA A 152 11.81 1.73 -7.47
CA ALA A 152 12.96 2.64 -7.32
C ALA A 152 13.30 3.44 -8.60
N ASN A 153 12.95 2.90 -9.78
CA ASN A 153 13.19 3.51 -11.09
C ASN A 153 12.06 4.44 -11.56
N ASN A 154 11.14 4.84 -10.67
CA ASN A 154 9.95 5.65 -10.97
C ASN A 154 8.95 5.01 -11.94
N GLN A 155 8.99 3.69 -12.13
CA GLN A 155 8.00 2.99 -12.94
C GLN A 155 6.81 2.62 -12.05
N THR A 156 5.60 2.96 -12.49
CA THR A 156 4.36 2.53 -11.83
C THR A 156 4.24 1.02 -11.92
N VAL A 157 4.19 0.35 -10.78
CA VAL A 157 4.01 -1.11 -10.67
C VAL A 157 2.64 -1.48 -10.11
N GLY A 158 2.02 -0.57 -9.36
CA GLY A 158 0.70 -0.78 -8.79
C GLY A 158 -0.05 0.50 -8.46
N ARG A 159 -1.24 0.34 -7.92
CA ARG A 159 -2.19 1.41 -7.63
C ARG A 159 -3.04 1.01 -6.42
N VAL A 160 -3.36 1.98 -5.59
CA VAL A 160 -4.29 1.86 -4.47
C VAL A 160 -5.39 2.90 -4.69
N ALA A 161 -6.64 2.46 -4.77
CA ALA A 161 -7.77 3.35 -5.01
C ALA A 161 -9.01 2.92 -4.24
N GLU A 162 -9.84 3.88 -3.84
CA GLU A 162 -11.13 3.56 -3.21
C GLU A 162 -12.03 2.75 -4.16
N ARG A 163 -12.69 1.71 -3.62
CA ARG A 163 -13.71 0.96 -4.36
C ARG A 163 -14.87 1.89 -4.73
N GLY A 164 -15.22 1.90 -6.02
CA GLY A 164 -16.24 2.81 -6.57
C GLY A 164 -17.57 2.81 -5.79
N GLY A 165 -18.19 3.99 -5.66
CA GLY A 165 -19.50 4.19 -5.05
C GLY A 165 -19.50 4.37 -3.53
N ARG A 166 -18.50 3.84 -2.80
CA ARG A 166 -18.45 3.95 -1.32
C ARG A 166 -18.22 5.38 -0.83
N GLY A 167 -17.41 6.16 -1.53
CA GLY A 167 -17.16 7.56 -1.19
C GLY A 167 -18.42 8.43 -1.28
N LEU A 168 -19.30 8.15 -2.24
CA LEU A 168 -20.60 8.81 -2.36
C LEU A 168 -21.55 8.37 -1.24
N MET A 169 -21.55 7.08 -0.88
CA MET A 169 -22.36 6.56 0.23
C MET A 169 -21.99 7.23 1.56
N ARG A 170 -20.68 7.42 1.82
CA ARG A 170 -20.17 8.17 2.98
C ARG A 170 -20.67 9.61 3.02
N LYS A 171 -20.78 10.24 1.85
CA LYS A 171 -21.12 11.66 1.72
C LYS A 171 -22.63 11.94 1.77
N TYR A 172 -23.45 11.05 1.21
CA TYR A 172 -24.87 11.33 0.93
C TYR A 172 -25.86 10.45 1.71
N MET A 173 -25.42 9.38 2.38
CA MET A 173 -26.32 8.50 3.14
C MET A 173 -26.36 8.89 4.64
N PRO A 174 -27.54 8.93 5.28
CA PRO A 174 -27.64 9.05 6.74
C PRO A 174 -26.83 7.94 7.43
N GLY A 175 -25.95 8.30 8.37
CA GLY A 175 -25.02 7.34 9.01
C GLY A 175 -23.81 6.96 8.15
N GLY A 176 -23.62 7.58 6.97
CA GLY A 176 -22.52 7.31 6.04
C GLY A 176 -21.12 7.42 6.64
N ALA A 177 -20.93 8.21 7.70
CA ALA A 177 -19.65 8.33 8.42
C ALA A 177 -19.16 7.00 9.04
N LEU A 178 -20.06 6.04 9.27
CA LEU A 178 -19.75 4.70 9.80
C LEU A 178 -19.36 3.68 8.72
N VAL A 179 -19.51 4.04 7.44
CA VAL A 179 -19.18 3.14 6.33
C VAL A 179 -17.66 2.96 6.28
N PRO A 180 -17.15 1.71 6.44
CA PRO A 180 -15.72 1.47 6.42
C PRO A 180 -15.11 1.76 5.05
N GLU A 181 -13.88 2.25 5.05
CA GLU A 181 -13.12 2.43 3.83
C GLU A 181 -12.58 1.08 3.34
N GLN A 182 -12.72 0.85 2.03
CA GLN A 182 -12.16 -0.31 1.35
C GLN A 182 -11.45 0.20 0.11
N LEU A 183 -10.14 -0.02 0.07
CA LEU A 183 -9.33 0.33 -1.09
C LEU A 183 -8.91 -0.94 -1.80
N VAL A 184 -9.01 -0.91 -3.12
CA VAL A 184 -8.51 -1.97 -3.98
C VAL A 184 -7.05 -1.68 -4.26
N VAL A 185 -6.22 -2.70 -4.08
CA VAL A 185 -4.81 -2.69 -4.48
C VAL A 185 -4.69 -3.45 -5.79
N GLU A 186 -4.21 -2.76 -6.80
CA GLU A 186 -4.01 -3.28 -8.15
C GLU A 186 -2.52 -3.34 -8.45
N PHE A 187 -2.07 -4.40 -9.10
CA PHE A 187 -0.75 -4.47 -9.72
C PHE A 187 -0.95 -4.84 -11.18
N TYR A 188 -0.29 -4.11 -12.08
CA TYR A 188 -0.37 -4.36 -13.54
C TYR A 188 -1.81 -4.42 -14.08
N GLY A 189 -2.70 -3.58 -13.54
CA GLY A 189 -4.10 -3.49 -13.95
C GLY A 189 -5.01 -4.59 -13.39
N GLN A 190 -4.52 -5.44 -12.48
CA GLN A 190 -5.29 -6.53 -11.88
C GLN A 190 -5.44 -6.33 -10.37
N PRO A 191 -6.65 -6.49 -9.80
CA PRO A 191 -6.87 -6.39 -8.36
C PRO A 191 -6.27 -7.59 -7.62
N VAL A 192 -5.27 -7.33 -6.78
CA VAL A 192 -4.53 -8.37 -6.05
C VAL A 192 -4.90 -8.45 -4.57
N THR A 193 -5.40 -7.38 -3.96
CA THR A 193 -5.86 -7.41 -2.56
C THR A 193 -6.73 -6.19 -2.26
N GLU A 194 -7.28 -6.15 -1.05
CA GLU A 194 -8.00 -5.00 -0.52
C GLU A 194 -7.38 -4.56 0.80
N ILE A 195 -7.26 -3.25 0.98
CA ILE A 195 -6.98 -2.65 2.28
C ILE A 195 -8.32 -2.36 2.94
N LYS A 196 -8.53 -2.93 4.13
CA LYS A 196 -9.78 -2.82 4.88
C LYS A 196 -9.56 -1.99 6.13
N GLN A 197 -10.36 -0.94 6.30
CA GLN A 197 -10.46 -0.21 7.56
C GLN A 197 -11.49 -0.91 8.47
N GLN A 198 -11.15 -1.16 9.72
CA GLN A 198 -12.09 -1.72 10.72
C GLN A 198 -12.97 -0.61 11.35
N PHE A 199 -14.14 -0.99 11.86
CA PHE A 199 -15.21 -0.08 12.33
C PHE A 199 -14.76 1.01 13.33
N LYS A 200 -15.24 2.24 13.12
CA LYS A 200 -14.81 3.49 13.78
C LYS A 200 -15.52 3.78 15.12
N ILE A 201 -15.22 3.03 16.17
CA ILE A 201 -15.66 3.41 17.54
C ILE A 201 -14.48 4.01 18.34
N ILE A 202 -13.28 3.41 18.30
CA ILE A 202 -12.08 3.94 18.97
C ILE A 202 -10.83 3.55 18.15
N GLY A 203 -10.06 4.54 17.68
CA GLY A 203 -8.84 4.32 16.87
C GLY A 203 -9.11 3.94 15.41
N ASP A 204 -8.04 3.91 14.60
CA ASP A 204 -8.11 3.44 13.21
C ASP A 204 -7.25 2.18 13.06
N ILE A 205 -7.81 1.10 12.52
CA ILE A 205 -7.08 -0.13 12.18
C ILE A 205 -7.26 -0.39 10.70
N TRP A 206 -6.15 -0.64 10.01
CA TRP A 206 -6.08 -0.90 8.59
C TRP A 206 -5.38 -2.23 8.36
N GLU A 207 -6.00 -3.12 7.60
CA GLU A 207 -5.50 -4.48 7.38
C GLU A 207 -5.34 -4.77 5.90
N VAL A 208 -4.31 -5.53 5.54
CA VAL A 208 -4.08 -5.97 4.17
C VAL A 208 -3.49 -7.38 4.15
N ASP A 209 -4.05 -8.24 3.28
CA ASP A 209 -3.46 -9.53 2.92
C ASP A 209 -2.48 -9.34 1.77
N CYS A 210 -1.26 -9.84 1.93
CA CYS A 210 -0.16 -9.70 0.99
C CYS A 210 0.22 -11.00 0.26
N THR A 211 -0.56 -12.07 0.40
CA THR A 211 -0.28 -13.39 -0.22
C THR A 211 -0.26 -13.33 -1.74
N ARG A 212 -1.01 -12.39 -2.34
CA ARG A 212 -1.12 -12.20 -3.79
C ARG A 212 -0.31 -11.02 -4.34
N LEU A 213 0.50 -10.36 -3.51
CA LEU A 213 1.41 -9.31 -4.01
C LEU A 213 2.55 -9.92 -4.83
N PRO A 214 3.08 -9.18 -5.83
CA PRO A 214 4.28 -9.62 -6.54
C PRO A 214 5.43 -9.91 -5.56
N PRO A 215 6.18 -11.01 -5.76
CA PRO A 215 7.22 -11.43 -4.82
C PRO A 215 8.43 -10.49 -4.78
N ASP A 216 8.66 -9.74 -5.87
CA ASP A 216 9.74 -8.76 -6.04
C ASP A 216 9.34 -7.35 -5.58
N PHE A 217 8.05 -7.12 -5.28
CA PHE A 217 7.59 -5.84 -4.77
C PHE A 217 8.01 -5.65 -3.30
N ASP A 218 8.67 -4.53 -3.00
CA ASP A 218 9.01 -4.17 -1.63
C ASP A 218 7.77 -3.69 -0.88
N ARG A 219 7.28 -4.50 0.06
CA ARG A 219 6.01 -4.24 0.75
C ARG A 219 6.06 -2.98 1.61
N ARG A 220 7.24 -2.45 1.95
CA ARG A 220 7.35 -1.16 2.65
C ARG A 220 6.73 -0.02 1.86
N THR A 221 6.72 -0.09 0.53
CA THR A 221 6.04 0.91 -0.30
C THR A 221 4.52 0.91 -0.09
N LEU A 222 3.90 -0.28 0.05
CA LEU A 222 2.49 -0.40 0.39
C LEU A 222 2.20 0.04 1.83
N LEU A 223 3.06 -0.34 2.79
CA LEU A 223 2.94 0.08 4.19
C LEU A 223 3.06 1.60 4.34
N ALA A 224 3.98 2.23 3.61
CA ALA A 224 4.11 3.67 3.55
C ALA A 224 2.84 4.35 3.01
N CYS A 225 2.22 3.76 1.97
CA CYS A 225 0.95 4.24 1.44
C CYS A 225 -0.16 4.16 2.52
N MET A 226 -0.26 3.04 3.23
CA MET A 226 -1.23 2.88 4.32
C MET A 226 -1.00 3.87 5.48
N LEU A 227 0.26 4.12 5.86
CA LEU A 227 0.61 5.14 6.86
C LEU A 227 0.17 6.53 6.44
N ILE A 228 0.49 6.93 5.20
CA ILE A 228 0.12 8.25 4.66
C ILE A 228 -1.39 8.41 4.59
N MET A 229 -2.13 7.38 4.14
CA MET A 229 -3.59 7.41 4.14
C MET A 229 -4.16 7.61 5.55
N GLY A 230 -3.66 6.84 6.53
CA GLY A 230 -4.07 6.98 7.93
C GLY A 230 -3.73 8.34 8.57
N MET A 231 -2.73 9.05 8.03
CA MET A 231 -2.38 10.42 8.41
C MET A 231 -3.30 11.46 7.75
N ILE A 232 -3.52 11.37 6.43
CA ILE A 232 -4.29 12.35 5.65
C ILE A 232 -5.80 12.30 5.96
N GLU A 233 -6.38 11.14 6.32
CA GLU A 233 -7.82 11.04 6.63
C GLU A 233 -8.25 12.01 7.75
N ARG A 234 -7.33 12.38 8.66
CA ARG A 234 -7.62 13.34 9.74
C ARG A 234 -7.65 14.79 9.25
N ASP A 235 -6.82 15.19 8.31
CA ASP A 235 -6.80 16.58 7.81
C ASP A 235 -8.11 16.95 7.09
N ARG A 236 -8.93 15.95 6.72
CA ARG A 236 -10.22 16.11 6.06
C ARG A 236 -11.44 16.04 7.00
N LYS A 237 -11.28 15.67 8.27
CA LYS A 237 -12.35 15.64 9.27
C LYS A 237 -12.24 16.85 10.19
#